data_AF-A0A1I7VHC6-F1
#
_entry.id   AF-A0A1I7VHC6-F1
#
_cell.length_a   1.000
_cell.length_b   1.000
_cell.length_c   1.000
_cell.angle_alpha   90.00
_cell.angle_beta   90.00
_cell.angle_gamma   90.00
#
_symmetry.space_group_name_H-M   'P 1'
#
loop_
_entity.id
_entity.type
_entity.pdbx_description
1 polymer ?
#
loop_
_entity_poly.entity_id
_entity_poly.type
_entity_poly.pdbx_seq_one_letter_code
_entity_poly.pdbx_strand_id
1 'polypeptide(L)' 'MAERGHMLRSLSRTKIEMTLAGVNIEQSKLVRMDAGETARREGRCVFECSWEIANKV' A
#
# COMPACT_ATOMS: atom_id res chain seq x y z
N MET A 1 -9.76 -10.98 5.59
CA MET A 1 -8.29 -11.00 5.44
C MET A 1 -7.94 -10.06 4.31
N ALA A 2 -7.03 -9.11 4.48
CA ALA A 2 -6.64 -8.22 3.38
C ALA A 2 -6.17 -9.09 2.20
N GLU A 3 -6.87 -9.00 1.07
CA GLU A 3 -6.50 -9.73 -0.14
C GLU A 3 -5.04 -9.39 -0.49
N ARG A 4 -4.20 -10.42 -0.61
CA ARG A 4 -2.78 -10.24 -1.00
C ARG A 4 -2.75 -9.40 -2.28
N GLY A 5 -2.05 -8.26 -2.24
CA GLY A 5 -1.95 -7.34 -3.39
C GLY A 5 -2.79 -6.08 -3.31
N HIS A 6 -3.43 -5.77 -2.16
CA HIS A 6 -4.13 -4.50 -1.94
C HIS A 6 -3.69 -3.79 -0.65
N MET A 7 -3.66 -2.47 -0.69
CA MET A 7 -3.43 -1.59 0.47
C MET A 7 -4.62 -0.64 0.65
N LEU A 8 -4.95 -0.26 1.89
CA LEU A 8 -5.94 0.79 2.12
C LEU A 8 -5.47 2.14 1.57
N ARG A 9 -6.35 2.87 0.87
CA ARG A 9 -6.04 4.24 0.40
C ARG A 9 -5.78 5.24 1.53
N SER A 10 -6.34 4.98 2.72
CA SER A 10 -6.18 5.81 3.91
C SER A 10 -6.60 5.04 5.15
N LEU A 11 -6.17 5.51 6.33
CA LEU A 11 -6.47 4.92 7.62
C LEU A 11 -7.54 5.72 8.38
N SER A 12 -8.73 5.91 7.78
CA SER A 12 -9.85 6.51 8.50
C SER A 12 -10.39 5.56 9.58
N ARG A 13 -11.01 6.10 10.64
CA ARG A 13 -11.58 5.32 11.75
C ARG A 13 -12.42 4.13 11.26
N THR A 14 -13.37 4.37 10.36
CA THR A 14 -14.23 3.33 9.80
C THR A 14 -13.44 2.28 9.02
N LYS A 15 -12.40 2.67 8.25
CA LYS A 15 -11.55 1.71 7.51
C LYS A 15 -10.73 0.84 8.46
N ILE A 16 -10.24 1.41 9.56
CA ILE A 16 -9.53 0.67 10.61
C ILE A 16 -10.48 -0.32 11.28
N GLU A 17 -11.66 0.14 11.73
CA GLU A 17 -12.67 -0.71 12.37
C GLU A 17 -13.10 -1.86 11.46
N MET A 18 -13.39 -1.60 10.17
CA MET A 18 -13.71 -2.65 9.19
C MET A 18 -12.57 -3.66 9.01
N THR A 19 -11.32 -3.18 8.97
CA THR A 19 -10.14 -4.06 8.83
C THR A 19 -9.97 -4.95 10.06
N LEU A 20 -10.10 -4.38 11.26
CA LEU A 20 -10.00 -5.12 12.53
C LEU A 20 -11.15 -6.13 12.69
N ALA A 21 -12.34 -5.77 12.23
CA ALA A 21 -13.51 -6.66 12.21
C ALA A 21 -13.44 -7.73 11.09
N GLY A 22 -12.43 -7.69 10.23
CA GLY A 22 -12.28 -8.62 9.10
C GLY A 22 -13.33 -8.47 8.00
N VAL A 23 -14.03 -7.33 7.96
CA VAL A 23 -15.06 -7.02 6.96
C VAL A 23 -14.41 -6.77 5.60
N ASN A 24 -15.03 -7.27 4.54
CA ASN A 24 -14.56 -7.02 3.17
C ASN A 24 -14.70 -5.53 2.84
N ILE A 25 -13.59 -4.92 2.42
CA ILE A 25 -13.52 -3.50 2.08
C ILE A 25 -13.72 -3.35 0.58
N GLU A 26 -14.58 -2.43 0.19
CA GLU A 26 -14.82 -2.10 -1.23
C GLU A 26 -13.52 -1.80 -1.97
N GLN A 27 -13.40 -2.30 -3.21
CA GLN A 27 -12.22 -2.10 -4.06
C GLN A 27 -11.88 -0.61 -4.27
N SER A 28 -12.89 0.27 -4.30
CA SER A 28 -12.71 1.73 -4.42
C SER A 28 -11.91 2.34 -3.25
N LYS A 29 -11.90 1.68 -2.09
CA LYS A 29 -11.16 2.10 -0.88
C LYS A 29 -9.76 1.49 -0.81
N LEU A 30 -9.38 0.66 -1.79
CA LEU A 30 -8.10 -0.04 -1.89
C LEU A 30 -7.23 0.54 -3.02
N VAL A 31 -5.93 0.34 -2.88
CA VAL A 31 -4.88 0.58 -3.88
C VAL A 31 -4.33 -0.78 -4.29
N ARG A 32 -4.30 -1.06 -5.58
CA ARG A 32 -3.68 -2.27 -6.13
C ARG A 32 -2.16 -2.16 -6.00
N MET A 33 -1.53 -3.25 -5.56
CA MET A 33 -0.08 -3.41 -5.48
C MET A 33 0.36 -4.41 -6.55
N ASP A 34 0.97 -3.91 -7.62
CA ASP A 34 1.36 -4.70 -8.80
C ASP A 34 2.89 -4.77 -8.99
N ALA A 35 3.64 -4.60 -7.91
CA ALA A 35 5.10 -4.63 -7.89
C ALA A 35 5.77 -3.69 -8.92
N GLY A 36 5.08 -2.60 -9.31
CA GLY A 36 5.62 -1.59 -10.22
C GLY A 36 5.34 -1.86 -11.70
N GLU A 37 4.53 -2.86 -12.06
CA GLU A 37 4.13 -3.11 -13.46
C GLU A 37 3.52 -1.86 -14.11
N THR A 38 2.52 -1.25 -13.45
CA THR A 38 1.90 0.00 -13.92
C THR A 38 2.89 1.16 -13.86
N ALA A 39 3.69 1.26 -12.79
CA ALA A 39 4.69 2.32 -12.65
C ALA A 39 5.71 2.33 -13.79
N ARG A 40 6.19 1.15 -14.22
CA ARG A 40 7.09 1.01 -15.35
C ARG A 40 6.44 1.47 -16.66
N ARG A 41 5.19 1.07 -16.92
CA ARG A 41 4.46 1.49 -18.14
C ARG A 41 4.24 2.99 -18.20
N GLU A 42 4.04 3.63 -17.05
CA GLU A 42 3.83 5.07 -16.91
C GLU A 42 5.13 5.88 -16.77
N GLY A 43 6.30 5.24 -16.80
CA GLY A 43 7.60 5.93 -16.69
C GLY A 43 7.87 6.54 -15.30
N ARG A 44 7.29 5.97 -14.23
CA ARG A 44 7.47 6.45 -12.85
C ARG A 44 8.59 5.71 -12.13
N CYS A 45 9.45 6.46 -11.46
CA CYS A 45 10.53 5.96 -10.61
C CYS A 45 10.51 6.67 -9.25
N VAL A 46 10.97 5.98 -8.20
CA VAL A 46 11.14 6.55 -6.85
C VAL A 46 12.52 6.16 -6.34
N PHE A 47 13.22 7.11 -5.72
CA PHE A 47 14.50 6.90 -5.06
C PHE A 47 14.35 7.27 -3.58
N GLU A 48 14.68 6.34 -2.69
CA GLU A 48 14.73 6.59 -1.26
C GLU A 48 16.20 6.73 -0.85
N CYS A 49 16.52 7.81 -0.13
CA CYS A 49 17.87 8.11 0.32
C CYS A 49 17.83 8.42 1.82
N SER A 50 18.62 7.70 2.61
CA SER A 50 18.86 7.99 4.01
C SER A 50 20.28 7.60 4.38
N TRP A 51 20.80 8.17 5.46
CA TRP A 51 22.11 7.80 6.01
C TRP A 51 22.18 6.33 6.43
N GLU A 52 21.02 5.75 6.76
CA GLU A 52 20.90 4.42 7.35
C GLU A 52 20.59 3.32 6.32
N ILE A 53 20.38 3.68 5.04
CA ILE A 53 20.25 2.67 3.98
C ILE A 53 21.56 1.90 3.88
N ALA A 54 21.48 0.61 4.20
CA ALA A 54 22.62 -0.30 4.28
C ALA A 54 23.71 0.11 5.28
N ASN A 55 23.38 0.95 6.27
CA ASN A 55 24.31 1.47 7.24
C ASN A 55 23.65 1.56 8.63
N LYS A 56 23.69 0.46 9.38
CA LYS A 56 23.16 0.45 10.76
C LYS A 56 24.02 1.36 11.64
N VAL A 57 23.38 2.37 12.23
CA VAL A 57 23.96 3.34 13.17
C VAL A 57 23.35 3.18 14.55
#